data_AF-A0A3D5QCC8-F1
#
_entry.id   AF-A0A3D5QCC8-F1
#
_cell.length_a   1.000
_cell.length_b   1.000
_cell.length_c   1.000
_cell.angle_alpha   90.00
_cell.angle_beta   90.00
_cell.angle_gamma   90.00
#
_symmetry.space_group_name_H-M   'P 1'
#
loop_
_entity.id
_entity.type
_entity.pdbx_description
1 polymer ?
#
loop_
_entity_poly.entity_id
_entity_poly.type
_entity_poly.pdbx_seq_one_letter_code
_entity_poly.pdbx_strand_id
1 'polypeptide(L)'
;MLSEDPFSRVACETMVTTGLAIVAGEITTRTYVDIPGVVRDTVKEIGYTRAKYGFDYETCGVMTSIDKQSPDIAQGVDTGG
;
A
#
# COMPACT_ATOMS: atom_id res chain seq x y z
N MET A 1 7.97 -0.33 5.82
CA MET A 1 8.88 -0.91 4.81
C MET A 1 10.25 -0.25 4.90
N LEU A 2 10.44 0.97 4.38
CA LEU A 2 11.74 1.68 4.41
C LEU A 2 12.33 1.87 5.82
N SER A 3 11.47 1.99 6.84
CA SER A 3 11.87 2.08 8.24
C SER A 3 12.60 0.82 8.76
N GLU A 4 12.31 -0.35 8.19
CA GLU A 4 12.85 -1.65 8.62
C GLU A 4 13.81 -2.26 7.60
N ASP A 5 13.56 -2.02 6.32
CA ASP A 5 14.43 -2.41 5.21
C ASP A 5 14.68 -1.20 4.31
N PRO A 6 15.77 -0.45 4.55
CA PRO A 6 16.14 0.73 3.76
C PRO A 6 16.41 0.43 2.28
N PHE A 7 16.62 -0.84 1.91
CA PHE A 7 16.82 -1.27 0.53
C PHE A 7 15.52 -1.69 -0.17
N SER A 8 14.37 -1.53 0.49
CA SER A 8 13.07 -1.84 -0.09
C SER A 8 12.83 -1.04 -1.37
N ARG A 9 12.32 -1.70 -2.40
CA ARG A 9 11.78 -1.05 -3.61
C ARG A 9 10.27 -1.08 -3.54
N VAL A 10 9.65 0.09 -3.65
CA VAL A 10 8.21 0.26 -3.45
C VAL A 10 7.65 1.07 -4.60
N ALA A 11 6.93 0.40 -5.50
CA ALA A 11 6.00 1.02 -6.43
C ALA A 11 4.59 0.62 -5.99
N CYS A 12 4.01 1.40 -5.09
CA CYS A 12 2.73 1.12 -4.46
C CYS A 12 1.72 2.20 -4.84
N GLU A 13 0.67 1.81 -5.53
CA GLU A 13 -0.41 2.67 -5.97
C GLU A 13 -1.67 2.40 -5.15
N THR A 14 -2.45 3.44 -4.91
CA THR A 14 -3.71 3.33 -4.17
C THR A 14 -4.84 3.96 -4.96
N MET A 15 -5.91 3.19 -5.17
CA MET A 15 -7.17 3.68 -5.73
C MET A 15 -8.26 3.59 -4.66
N VAL A 16 -8.96 4.70 -4.44
CA VAL A 16 -10.04 4.79 -3.45
C VAL A 16 -11.34 5.16 -4.15
N THR A 17 -12.40 4.44 -3.80
CA THR A 17 -13.78 4.74 -4.21
C THR A 17 -14.73 4.43 -3.06
N THR A 18 -16.02 4.65 -3.22
CA THR A 18 -17.03 4.45 -2.18
C THR A 18 -16.91 3.06 -1.54
N GLY A 19 -16.54 3.03 -0.27
CA GLY A 19 -16.44 1.81 0.54
C GLY A 19 -15.27 0.88 0.20
N LEU A 20 -14.33 1.28 -0.66
CA LEU A 20 -13.23 0.42 -1.10
C LEU A 20 -11.91 1.17 -1.26
N ALA A 21 -10.85 0.62 -0.66
CA ALA A 21 -9.47 0.98 -0.95
C ALA A 21 -8.76 -0.21 -1.62
N ILE A 22 -8.14 0.03 -2.77
CA ILE A 22 -7.32 -0.95 -3.49
C ILE A 22 -5.88 -0.48 -3.38
N VAL A 23 -5.02 -1.36 -2.87
CA VAL A 23 -3.57 -1.18 -2.85
C VAL A 23 -2.96 -2.16 -3.85
N ALA A 24 -2.27 -1.64 -4.86
CA ALA A 24 -1.71 -2.46 -5.92
C ALA A 24 -0.31 -2.00 -6.32
N GLY A 25 0.46 -2.89 -6.94
CA GLY A 25 1.76 -2.55 -7.52
C GLY A 25 2.84 -3.57 -7.22
N GLU A 26 4.09 -3.13 -7.25
CA GLU A 26 5.28 -3.96 -7.18
C GLU A 26 6.13 -3.57 -5.98
N ILE A 27 6.31 -4.51 -5.04
CA ILE A 27 7.08 -4.29 -3.81
C ILE A 27 8.10 -5.41 -3.63
N THR A 28 9.36 -5.03 -3.47
CA THR A 28 10.46 -5.93 -3.09
C THR A 28 11.03 -5.45 -1.76
N THR A 29 10.85 -6.24 -0.71
CA THR A 29 11.31 -5.93 0.64
C THR A 29 11.55 -7.22 1.44
N ARG A 30 12.37 -7.13 2.49
CA ARG A 30 12.61 -8.21 3.47
C ARG A 30 11.68 -8.15 4.69
N THR A 31 10.93 -7.05 4.85
CA THR A 31 9.98 -6.91 5.96
C THR A 31 8.58 -7.38 5.57
N TYR A 32 7.77 -7.68 6.59
CA TYR A 32 6.34 -7.88 6.46
C TYR A 32 5.59 -6.61 6.90
N VAL A 33 4.56 -6.22 6.15
CA VAL A 33 3.70 -5.11 6.52
C VAL A 33 2.24 -5.55 6.42
N ASP A 34 1.47 -5.32 7.48
CA ASP A 34 0.02 -5.44 7.47
C ASP A 34 -0.61 -4.25 6.73
N ILE A 35 -0.74 -4.39 5.42
CA ILE A 35 -1.24 -3.33 4.54
C ILE A 35 -2.69 -2.95 4.88
N PRO A 36 -3.64 -3.89 5.10
CA PRO A 36 -4.96 -3.55 5.60
C PRO A 36 -4.93 -2.69 6.87
N GLY A 37 -4.10 -3.05 7.85
CA GLY A 37 -3.93 -2.25 9.08
C GLY A 37 -3.47 -0.82 8.78
N VAL A 38 -2.38 -0.67 8.01
CA VAL A 38 -1.81 0.64 7.64
C VAL A 38 -2.84 1.50 6.90
N VAL A 39 -3.60 0.93 5.97
CA VAL A 39 -4.66 1.65 5.25
C VAL A 39 -5.73 2.14 6.22
N ARG A 40 -6.21 1.29 7.13
CA ARG A 40 -7.24 1.66 8.10
C ARG A 40 -6.77 2.74 9.07
N ASP A 41 -5.54 2.65 9.57
CA ASP A 41 -4.97 3.66 10.45
C ASP A 41 -4.83 5.00 9.72
N THR A 42 -4.33 4.99 8.48
CA THR A 42 -4.22 6.20 7.65
C THR A 42 -5.59 6.85 7.41
N VAL A 43 -6.61 6.06 7.07
CA VAL A 43 -7.99 6.54 6.85
C VAL A 43 -8.58 7.12 8.14
N LYS A 44 -8.30 6.50 9.29
CA LYS A 44 -8.72 6.99 10.61
C LYS A 44 -8.06 8.32 10.97
N GLU A 45 -6.75 8.44 10.73
CA GLU A 45 -5.96 9.65 11.01
C GLU A 45 -6.48 10.87 10.24
N ILE A 46 -6.91 10.69 8.98
CA ILE A 46 -7.50 11.78 8.18
C ILE A 46 -8.99 12.05 8.52
N GLY A 47 -9.60 11.28 9.43
CA GLY A 47 -10.90 11.58 10.04
C GLY A 47 -12.10 10.79 9.52
N TYR A 48 -11.93 9.84 8.59
CA TYR A 48 -13.01 8.97 8.11
C TYR A 48 -13.35 7.88 9.13
N THR A 49 -14.01 8.30 10.21
CA THR A 49 -14.29 7.51 11.42
C THR A 49 -15.76 7.10 11.56
N ARG A 50 -16.60 7.49 10.60
CA ARG A 50 -18.05 7.26 10.62
C ARG A 50 -18.57 7.13 9.20
N ALA A 51 -19.38 6.10 8.94
CA ALA A 51 -19.99 5.84 7.63
C ALA A 51 -20.76 7.03 7.04
N LYS A 52 -21.31 7.92 7.88
CA LYS A 52 -22.01 9.14 7.44
C LYS A 52 -21.14 10.13 6.65
N TYR A 53 -19.81 9.99 6.69
CA TYR A 53 -18.89 10.81 5.90
C TYR A 53 -18.73 10.28 4.46
N GLY A 54 -19.41 9.19 4.09
CA GLY A 54 -19.31 8.56 2.77
C GLY A 54 -18.18 7.52 2.68
N PHE A 55 -17.32 7.45 3.70
CA PHE A 55 -16.25 6.47 3.85
C PHE A 55 -15.92 6.27 5.33
N ASP A 56 -15.45 5.09 5.71
CA ASP A 56 -15.23 4.73 7.11
C ASP A 56 -14.14 3.67 7.25
N TYR A 57 -13.18 3.91 8.13
CA TYR A 57 -12.01 3.05 8.33
C TYR A 57 -12.34 1.66 8.87
N GLU A 58 -13.47 1.47 9.58
CA GLU A 58 -13.87 0.16 10.12
C GLU A 58 -14.56 -0.69 9.07
N THR A 59 -15.37 -0.07 8.22
CA THR A 59 -16.29 -0.78 7.33
C THR A 59 -15.87 -0.78 5.87
N CYS A 60 -14.89 0.03 5.45
CA CYS A 60 -14.37 -0.03 4.09
C CYS A 60 -13.69 -1.39 3.82
N GLY A 61 -13.88 -1.89 2.61
CA GLY A 61 -13.11 -3.00 2.07
C GLY A 61 -11.68 -2.54 1.77
N VAL A 62 -10.70 -3.39 2.08
CA VAL A 62 -9.32 -3.18 1.68
C VAL A 62 -8.89 -4.39 0.86
N MET A 63 -8.54 -4.15 -0.41
CA MET A 63 -8.01 -5.19 -1.31
C MET A 63 -6.55 -4.92 -1.59
N THR A 64 -5.76 -5.98 -1.58
CA THR A 64 -4.32 -5.91 -1.87
C THR A 64 -4.03 -6.77 -3.10
N SER A 65 -3.33 -6.20 -4.06
CA SER A 65 -2.88 -6.86 -5.29
C SER A 65 -1.44 -6.45 -5.55
N ILE A 66 -0.53 -7.01 -4.76
CA ILE A 66 0.89 -6.64 -4.76
C ILE A 66 1.70 -7.86 -5.19
N ASP A 67 2.61 -7.63 -6.12
CA ASP A 67 3.58 -8.63 -6.55
C ASP A 67 5.00 -8.13 -6.30
N LYS A 68 5.99 -9.00 -6.49
CA LYS A 68 7.40 -8.60 -6.49
C LYS A 68 7.71 -7.78 -7.74
N GLN A 69 8.69 -6.90 -7.62
CA GLN A 69 9.17 -6.14 -8.78
C GLN A 69 9.65 -7.07 -9.89
N SER A 70 9.28 -6.76 -11.14
CA SER A 70 9.72 -7.55 -12.29
C SER A 70 11.25 -7.53 -12.44
N PRO A 71 11.88 -8.63 -12.89
CA PRO A 71 13.31 -8.67 -13.16
C PRO A 71 13.78 -7.60 -14.16
N ASP A 72 12.95 -7.26 -15.15
CA ASP A 72 13.27 -6.26 -16.18
C ASP A 72 13.35 -4.84 -15.59
N ILE A 73 12.43 -4.48 -14.69
CA ILE A 73 12.48 -3.22 -13.94
C ILE A 73 13.64 -3.25 -12.95
N ALA A 74 13.85 -4.37 -12.26
CA ALA A 74 14.94 -4.53 -11.31
C ALA A 74 16.31 -4.33 -11.98
N GLN A 75 16.52 -4.90 -13.17
CA GLN A 75 17.77 -4.76 -13.92
C GLN A 75 18.06 -3.30 -14.31
N GLY A 76 17.03 -2.51 -14.65
CA GLY A 76 17.17 -1.08 -14.94
C GLY A 76 17.56 -0.22 -13.73
N VAL A 77 17.43 -0.76 -12.51
CA VAL A 77 17.68 -0.04 -11.25
C VAL A 77 18.87 -0.61 -10.48
N ASP A 78 19.16 -1.92 -10.61
CA ASP A 78 20.21 -2.64 -9.87
C ASP A 78 21.64 -2.32 -10.32
N THR A 79 21.82 -1.74 -11.50
CA THR A 79 23.15 -1.38 -12.02
C THR A 79 23.11 -0.02 -12.72
N GLY A 80 23.15 1.06 -11.95
CA GLY A 80 23.57 2.40 -12.41
C GLY A 80 22.78 3.02 -13.58
N GLY A 81 21.94 4.01 -13.26
CA GLY A 81 21.82 5.18 -14.13
C GLY A 81 23.06 6.06 -14.02
#